data_AF-A0A3A9B7F7-F1
#
_entry.id   AF-A0A3A9B7F7-F1
#
_cell.length_a   1.000
_cell.length_b   1.000
_cell.length_c   1.000
_cell.angle_alpha   90.00
_cell.angle_beta   90.00
_cell.angle_gamma   90.00
#
_symmetry.space_group_name_H-M   'P 1'
#
loop_
_entity.id
_entity.type
_entity.pdbx_description
1 polymer ?
#
loop_
_entity_poly.entity_id
_entity_poly.type
_entity_poly.pdbx_seq_one_letter_code
_entity_poly.pdbx_strand_id
1 'polypeptide(L)'
;MFVKEKKRNQSVPARIVSTNGNEVVVELDVDKTMCKRGQLAVATVSTKGRTLRGKSVVVSDVVAQGPIAAVSGRLITIRSRRNNPIVSQNAATEAKERATKVNVRVVQ
;
A
#
# COMPACT_ATOMS: atom_id res chain seq x y z
N MET A 1 9.76 -6.89 -33.88
CA MET A 1 10.42 -6.89 -32.56
C MET A 1 9.35 -7.00 -31.48
N PHE A 2 9.28 -8.11 -30.76
CA PHE A 2 8.38 -8.24 -29.61
C PHE A 2 9.00 -7.50 -28.42
N VAL A 3 8.50 -6.29 -28.15
CA VAL A 3 8.83 -5.60 -26.91
C VAL A 3 8.17 -6.39 -25.79
N LYS A 4 8.95 -7.23 -25.08
CA LYS A 4 8.55 -7.79 -23.78
C LYS A 4 8.25 -6.61 -22.87
N GLU A 5 6.99 -6.20 -22.78
CA GLU A 5 6.54 -5.30 -21.72
C GLU A 5 6.87 -5.99 -20.39
N LYS A 6 7.96 -5.55 -19.76
CA LYS A 6 8.22 -5.82 -18.35
C LYS A 6 6.93 -5.46 -17.62
N LYS A 7 6.22 -6.46 -17.07
CA LYS A 7 5.06 -6.30 -16.19
C LYS A 7 5.34 -5.15 -15.22
N ARG A 8 4.85 -3.96 -15.56
CA ARG A 8 5.10 -2.75 -14.76
C ARG A 8 4.44 -3.03 -13.42
N ASN A 9 5.18 -2.89 -12.33
CA ASN A 9 4.61 -2.96 -10.99
C ASN A 9 3.52 -1.89 -10.89
N GLN A 10 2.26 -2.29 -11.08
CA GLN A 10 1.13 -1.39 -11.11
C GLN A 10 0.90 -0.90 -9.68
N SER A 11 0.99 0.42 -9.52
CA SER A 11 0.73 1.11 -8.27
C SER A 11 -0.68 1.65 -8.34
N VAL A 12 -1.52 1.22 -7.41
CA VAL A 12 -2.94 1.46 -7.40
C VAL A 12 -3.28 2.33 -6.19
N PRO A 13 -3.97 3.45 -6.39
CA PRO A 13 -4.43 4.25 -5.27
C PRO A 13 -5.44 3.48 -4.41
N ALA A 14 -5.34 3.65 -3.09
CA ALA A 14 -6.07 2.90 -2.10
C ALA A 14 -6.32 3.74 -0.84
N ARG A 15 -7.12 3.20 0.09
CA ARG A 15 -7.35 3.74 1.43
C ARG A 15 -7.21 2.63 2.47
N ILE A 16 -6.71 2.96 3.65
CA ILE A 16 -6.66 2.00 4.77
C ILE A 16 -8.02 2.00 5.46
N VAL A 17 -8.64 0.83 5.53
CA VAL A 17 -9.94 0.62 6.17
C VAL A 17 -9.75 0.09 7.59
N SER A 18 -8.81 -0.82 7.76
CA SER A 18 -8.56 -1.47 9.05
C SER A 18 -7.10 -1.85 9.24
N THR A 19 -6.68 -1.80 10.50
CA THR A 19 -5.38 -2.25 10.98
C THR A 19 -5.64 -3.16 12.17
N ASN A 20 -5.31 -4.45 12.05
CA ASN A 20 -5.49 -5.44 13.10
C ASN A 20 -4.21 -6.26 13.29
N GLY A 21 -3.42 -5.91 14.30
CA GLY A 21 -2.14 -6.55 14.59
C GLY A 21 -1.19 -6.47 13.38
N ASN A 22 -1.02 -7.61 12.70
CA ASN A 22 -0.15 -7.76 11.53
C ASN A 22 -0.90 -7.71 10.19
N GLU A 23 -2.19 -7.46 10.22
CA GLU A 23 -3.04 -7.39 9.03
C GLU A 23 -3.49 -5.95 8.79
N VAL A 24 -3.32 -5.50 7.55
CA VAL A 24 -3.81 -4.20 7.10
C VAL A 24 -4.78 -4.44 5.96
N VAL A 25 -6.01 -3.96 6.13
CA VAL A 25 -7.05 -4.02 5.10
C VAL A 25 -7.05 -2.69 4.37
N VAL A 26 -6.83 -2.77 3.05
CA VAL A 26 -6.86 -1.60 2.16
C VAL A 26 -7.94 -1.77 1.11
N GLU A 27 -8.67 -0.69 0.86
CA GLU A 27 -9.64 -0.58 -0.22
C GLU A 27 -8.99 0.08 -1.43
N LEU A 28 -9.01 -0.58 -2.57
CA LEU A 28 -8.46 -0.08 -3.82
C LEU A 28 -9.48 0.82 -4.53
N ASP A 29 -9.02 1.91 -5.14
CA ASP A 29 -9.85 2.80 -5.98
C ASP A 29 -10.22 2.13 -7.33
N VAL A 30 -9.71 0.92 -7.63
CA VAL A 30 -9.97 0.15 -8.86
C VAL A 30 -10.45 -1.26 -8.53
N ASP A 31 -11.12 -1.91 -9.49
CA ASP A 31 -11.65 -3.26 -9.31
C ASP A 31 -10.57 -4.36 -9.24
N LYS A 32 -10.97 -5.45 -8.60
CA LYS A 32 -10.25 -6.67 -8.14
C LYS A 32 -9.20 -7.27 -9.08
N THR A 33 -9.21 -6.93 -10.36
CA THR A 33 -8.46 -7.63 -11.44
C THR A 33 -6.94 -7.53 -11.32
N MET A 34 -6.42 -6.62 -10.48
CA MET A 34 -4.98 -6.38 -10.33
C MET A 34 -4.31 -7.18 -9.21
N CYS A 35 -5.08 -7.72 -8.25
CA CYS A 35 -4.56 -8.31 -7.02
C CYS A 35 -5.02 -9.76 -6.84
N LYS A 36 -4.07 -10.68 -6.67
CA LYS A 36 -4.33 -12.10 -6.37
C LYS A 36 -3.76 -12.48 -5.01
N ARG A 37 -4.47 -13.38 -4.33
CA ARG A 37 -4.00 -13.98 -3.07
C ARG A 37 -2.61 -14.58 -3.26
N GLY A 38 -1.72 -14.37 -2.29
CA GLY A 38 -0.34 -14.84 -2.32
C GLY A 38 0.66 -13.92 -3.01
N GLN A 39 0.21 -12.94 -3.80
CA GLN A 39 1.12 -11.92 -4.35
C GLN A 39 1.63 -11.02 -3.24
N LEU A 40 2.87 -10.54 -3.37
CA LEU A 40 3.43 -9.59 -2.44
C LEU A 40 2.90 -8.19 -2.75
N ALA A 41 2.33 -7.53 -1.76
CA ALA A 41 1.86 -6.15 -1.85
C ALA A 41 2.62 -5.26 -0.89
N VAL A 42 2.85 -4.02 -1.32
CA VAL A 42 3.45 -2.95 -0.53
C VAL A 42 2.48 -1.77 -0.54
N ALA A 43 1.98 -1.38 0.62
CA ALA A 43 1.17 -0.19 0.80
C ALA A 43 2.05 0.94 1.33
N THR A 44 2.08 2.07 0.62
CA THR A 44 2.83 3.26 0.99
C THR A 44 1.93 4.47 1.10
N VAL A 45 2.14 5.32 2.09
CA VAL A 45 1.48 6.62 2.20
C VAL A 45 2.47 7.70 1.81
N SER A 46 2.04 8.61 0.94
CA SER A 46 2.87 9.72 0.47
C SER A 46 2.41 11.02 1.09
N THR A 47 3.27 11.64 1.88
CA THR A 47 3.06 12.97 2.46
C THR A 47 3.85 14.01 1.67
N LYS A 48 3.19 15.11 1.30
CA LYS A 48 3.86 16.27 0.69
C LYS A 48 4.39 17.15 1.81
N GLY A 49 5.72 17.22 1.92
CA GLY A 49 6.42 18.13 2.81
C GLY A 49 7.10 19.27 2.05
N ARG A 50 7.68 20.20 2.81
CA ARG A 50 8.66 21.16 2.29
C ARG A 50 9.98 20.94 3.03
N THR A 51 11.06 20.95 2.28
CA THR A 51 12.41 21.01 2.85
C THR A 51 12.63 22.33 3.56
N LEU A 52 13.63 22.40 4.43
CA LEU A 52 14.06 23.64 5.08
C LEU A 52 14.36 24.78 4.08
N ARG A 53 14.69 24.45 2.83
CA ARG A 53 14.91 25.41 1.74
C ARG A 53 13.66 25.73 0.92
N GLY A 54 12.46 25.39 1.42
CA GLY A 54 11.18 25.67 0.78
C GLY A 54 10.81 24.79 -0.42
N LYS A 55 11.69 23.87 -0.85
CA LYS A 55 11.38 22.95 -1.96
C LYS A 55 10.37 21.89 -1.51
N SER A 56 9.32 21.70 -2.31
CA SER A 56 8.36 20.60 -2.13
C SER A 56 9.04 19.25 -2.31
N VAL A 57 8.85 18.35 -1.34
CA VAL A 57 9.33 16.96 -1.38
C VAL A 57 8.17 16.04 -1.04
N VAL A 58 8.12 14.88 -1.71
CA VAL A 58 7.19 13.81 -1.35
C VAL A 58 7.97 12.79 -0.54
N VAL A 59 7.55 12.55 0.69
CA VAL A 59 8.07 11.46 1.53
C VAL A 59 7.06 10.32 1.44
N SER A 60 7.53 9.13 1.11
CA SER A 60 6.70 7.93 1.03
C SER A 60 7.09 6.98 2.15
N ASP A 61 6.20 6.81 3.11
CA ASP A 61 6.37 5.87 4.21
C ASP A 61 5.67 4.56 3.88
N VAL A 62 6.33 3.44 4.18
CA VAL A 62 5.70 2.13 4.03
C VAL A 62 4.82 1.87 5.23
N VAL A 63 3.58 1.48 4.95
CA VAL A 63 2.53 1.27 5.96
C VAL A 63 2.20 -0.20 6.11
N ALA A 64 2.31 -0.98 5.03
CA ALA A 64 2.21 -2.42 5.11
C ALA A 64 3.03 -3.07 4.00
N GLN A 65 3.62 -4.23 4.31
CA GLN A 65 4.29 -5.05 3.31
C GLN A 65 4.09 -6.52 3.64
N GLY A 66 3.57 -7.28 2.67
CA GLY A 66 3.37 -8.70 2.85
C GLY A 66 2.55 -9.35 1.76
N PRO A 67 2.39 -10.68 1.81
CA PRO A 67 1.48 -11.38 0.92
C PRO A 67 0.03 -10.92 1.13
N ILE A 68 -0.70 -10.84 0.03
CA ILE A 68 -2.14 -10.63 0.04
C ILE A 68 -2.79 -11.90 0.60
N ALA A 69 -3.35 -11.80 1.80
CA ALA A 69 -4.00 -12.89 2.52
C ALA A 69 -5.43 -13.14 2.04
N ALA A 70 -6.16 -12.09 1.67
CA ALA A 70 -7.55 -12.17 1.21
C ALA A 70 -7.86 -11.05 0.20
N VAL A 71 -8.84 -11.29 -0.67
CA VAL A 71 -9.32 -10.34 -1.68
C VAL A 71 -10.86 -10.43 -1.76
N SER A 72 -11.55 -9.38 -1.33
CA SER A 72 -13.02 -9.28 -1.33
C SER A 72 -13.47 -7.99 -2.01
N GLY A 73 -14.03 -8.08 -3.21
CA GLY A 73 -14.32 -6.89 -4.03
C GLY A 73 -13.07 -6.03 -4.23
N ARG A 74 -13.13 -4.78 -3.78
CA ARG A 74 -12.01 -3.81 -3.78
C ARG A 74 -11.13 -3.87 -2.54
N LEU A 75 -11.53 -4.64 -1.53
CA LEU A 75 -10.79 -4.82 -0.29
C LEU A 75 -9.75 -5.91 -0.47
N ILE A 76 -8.51 -5.61 -0.11
CA ILE A 76 -7.45 -6.60 0.02
C ILE A 76 -6.88 -6.56 1.44
N THR A 77 -6.53 -7.73 1.95
CA THR A 77 -5.86 -7.86 3.24
C THR A 77 -4.39 -8.15 3.00
N ILE A 78 -3.52 -7.24 3.37
CA ILE A 78 -2.07 -7.43 3.36
C ILE A 78 -1.68 -7.96 4.73
N ARG A 79 -1.12 -9.18 4.76
CA ARG A 79 -0.66 -9.79 6.01
C ARG A 79 0.85 -9.72 6.09
N SER A 80 1.35 -8.92 7.01
CA SER A 80 2.77 -8.88 7.34
C SER A 80 3.19 -10.12 8.12
N ARG A 81 4.45 -10.55 7.93
CA ARG A 81 5.05 -11.58 8.80
C ARG A 81 5.24 -10.99 10.20
N ARG A 82 5.18 -11.84 11.24
CA ARG A 82 5.11 -11.46 12.68
C ARG A 82 6.25 -10.57 13.21
N ASN A 83 7.27 -10.27 12.42
CA ASN A 83 8.38 -9.38 12.77
C ASN A 83 8.64 -8.31 11.70
N ASN A 84 7.62 -7.84 10.96
CA ASN A 84 7.84 -6.84 9.92
C ASN A 84 7.77 -5.42 10.50
N PRO A 85 8.91 -4.74 10.77
CA PRO A 85 8.93 -3.35 11.28
C PRO A 85 8.37 -2.33 10.28
N ILE A 86 8.04 -2.80 9.07
CA ILE A 86 7.56 -2.03 7.92
C ILE A 86 6.05 -1.71 8.03
N VAL A 87 5.33 -2.33 8.98
CA VAL A 87 4.01 -1.84 9.39
C VAL A 87 4.21 -0.76 10.45
N SER A 88 4.39 0.49 10.02
CA SER A 88 4.29 1.60 10.97
C SER A 88 2.83 1.74 11.39
N GLN A 89 2.47 1.18 12.56
CA GLN A 89 1.12 1.31 13.11
C GLN A 89 0.71 2.77 13.25
N ASN A 90 1.66 3.65 13.62
CA ASN A 90 1.42 5.08 13.72
C ASN A 90 1.09 5.69 12.35
N ALA A 91 1.85 5.37 11.30
CA ALA A 91 1.55 5.84 9.95
C ALA A 91 0.24 5.26 9.40
N ALA A 92 -0.07 4.00 9.73
CA ALA A 92 -1.31 3.34 9.31
C ALA A 92 -2.55 3.96 9.97
N THR A 93 -2.46 4.22 11.28
CA THR A 93 -3.52 4.86 12.06
C THR A 93 -3.68 6.32 11.64
N GLU A 94 -2.59 7.08 11.51
CA GLU A 94 -2.65 8.47 11.05
C GLU A 94 -3.19 8.59 9.62
N ALA A 95 -2.80 7.69 8.72
CA ALA A 95 -3.33 7.65 7.37
C ALA A 95 -4.83 7.31 7.35
N LYS A 96 -5.28 6.42 8.24
CA LYS A 96 -6.70 6.10 8.41
C LYS A 96 -7.48 7.32 8.95
N GLU A 97 -7.01 7.93 10.03
CA GLU A 97 -7.66 9.07 10.69
C GLU A 97 -7.77 10.28 9.77
N ARG A 98 -6.72 10.57 8.99
CA ARG A 98 -6.70 11.68 8.03
C ARG A 98 -7.32 11.33 6.67
N ALA A 99 -7.86 10.11 6.50
CA ALA A 99 -8.34 9.57 5.22
C ALA A 99 -7.32 9.77 4.07
N THR A 100 -6.03 9.59 4.38
CA THR A 100 -4.93 9.85 3.47
C THR A 100 -4.92 8.82 2.34
N LYS A 101 -4.70 9.29 1.12
CA LYS A 101 -4.58 8.43 -0.05
C LYS A 101 -3.30 7.57 0.06
N VAL A 102 -3.50 6.26 0.07
CA VAL A 102 -2.44 5.25 0.11
C VAL A 102 -2.19 4.80 -1.32
N ASN A 103 -0.99 4.32 -1.60
CA ASN A 103 -0.64 3.69 -2.87
C ASN A 103 -0.24 2.25 -2.60
N VAL A 104 -0.91 1.30 -3.25
CA VAL A 104 -0.64 -0.12 -3.13
C VAL A 104 0.04 -0.59 -4.40
N ARG A 105 1.26 -1.09 -4.24
CA ARG A 105 2.02 -1.70 -5.33
C ARG A 105 2.04 -3.21 -5.15
N VAL A 106 1.58 -3.92 -6.17
CA VAL A 106 1.73 -5.39 -6.23
C VAL A 106 3.04 -5.71 -6.94
N VAL A 107 3.87 -6.54 -6.30
CA VAL A 107 5.12 -7.04 -6.86
C VAL A 107 4.83 -8.40 -7.51
N GLN A 108 5.05 -8.49 -8.83
CA GLN A 108 4.82 -9.68 -9.65
C GLN A 108 6.09 -10.49 -9.88
#